data_AF-A0A7S1WIM6-F1
#
_entry.id   AF-A0A7S1WIM6-F1
#
_cell.length_a   1.000
_cell.length_b   1.000
_cell.length_c   1.000
_cell.angle_alpha   90.00
_cell.angle_beta   90.00
_cell.angle_gamma   90.00
#
_symmetry.space_group_name_H-M   'P 1'
#
loop_
_entity.id
_entity.type
_entity.pdbx_description
1 polymer ?
#
loop_
_entity_poly.entity_id
_entity_poly.type
_entity_poly.pdbx_seq_one_letter_code
_entity_poly.pdbx_strand_id
1 'polypeptide(L)'
;MAGVARLRMLLAVLLMPSLAASARLAASAGAAARRAPPPTPVGAMPARDKDGAFATKADACAACKYVATGSCAMYKTCTCYAANAFFKTAGLPEPTDGSNWKWACGNEGGDKYELCFKVTWSESQQIYQDSFGDAVDPNSPKCPV
;
A
#
# COMPACT_ATOMS: atom_id res chain seq x y z
N MET A 1 -63.37 14.56 53.88
CA MET A 1 -62.90 13.16 53.90
C MET A 1 -62.76 12.68 52.46
N ALA A 2 -61.65 12.00 52.16
CA ALA A 2 -61.30 11.34 50.89
C ALA A 2 -61.06 12.29 49.68
N GLY A 3 -60.00 12.15 48.89
CA GLY A 3 -58.97 11.14 48.86
C GLY A 3 -57.92 11.52 47.82
N VAL A 4 -56.68 11.53 48.29
CA VAL A 4 -55.42 11.61 47.55
C VAL A 4 -55.39 10.55 46.44
N ALA A 5 -55.44 10.95 45.18
CA ALA A 5 -54.94 10.19 44.02
C ALA A 5 -55.24 11.07 42.80
N ARG A 6 -54.27 11.67 42.12
CA ARG A 6 -53.73 11.11 40.86
C ARG A 6 -52.72 12.11 40.25
N LEU A 7 -51.72 12.57 41.01
CA LEU A 7 -50.73 13.52 40.47
C LEU A 7 -49.27 13.16 40.75
N ARG A 8 -48.95 11.87 40.84
CA ARG A 8 -47.57 11.44 41.08
C ARG A 8 -47.19 10.21 40.26
N MET A 9 -47.22 10.28 38.92
CA MET A 9 -46.46 9.30 38.13
C MET A 9 -46.26 9.64 36.65
N LEU A 10 -45.82 10.85 36.30
CA LEU A 10 -45.47 11.15 34.89
C LEU A 10 -44.17 11.97 34.72
N LEU A 11 -43.21 11.86 35.64
CA LEU A 11 -41.86 12.42 35.44
C LEU A 11 -40.80 11.47 35.99
N ALA A 12 -40.44 10.42 35.25
CA ALA A 12 -39.22 9.65 35.52
C ALA A 12 -38.74 8.75 34.35
N VAL A 13 -38.98 9.12 33.08
CA VAL A 13 -38.53 8.27 31.93
C VAL A 13 -37.73 9.05 30.91
N LEU A 14 -36.79 9.91 31.34
CA LEU A 14 -35.95 10.67 30.40
C LEU A 14 -34.47 10.83 30.78
N LEU A 15 -33.90 9.98 31.65
CA LEU A 15 -32.44 9.94 31.85
C LEU A 15 -31.90 8.51 32.05
N MET A 16 -32.10 7.63 31.07
CA MET A 16 -31.15 6.53 30.87
C MET A 16 -30.24 6.91 29.70
N PRO A 17 -29.03 7.44 29.93
CA PRO A 17 -28.02 7.46 28.89
C PRO A 17 -27.71 6.00 28.55
N SER A 18 -28.00 5.61 27.31
CA SER A 18 -27.72 4.29 26.76
C SER A 18 -26.25 3.94 26.92
N LEU A 19 -25.87 3.23 27.99
CA LEU A 19 -24.52 2.66 28.18
C LEU A 19 -24.10 1.75 27.01
N ALA A 20 -25.04 1.36 26.14
CA ALA A 20 -24.77 0.59 24.93
C ALA A 20 -23.96 1.36 23.86
N ALA A 21 -23.93 2.70 23.88
CA ALA A 21 -23.16 3.47 22.90
C ALA A 21 -21.65 3.49 23.21
N SER A 22 -21.27 3.51 24.48
CA SER A 22 -19.85 3.58 24.90
C SER A 22 -19.10 2.26 24.73
N ALA A 23 -19.79 1.12 24.86
CA ALA A 23 -19.17 -0.20 24.67
C ALA A 23 -18.80 -0.48 23.21
N ARG A 24 -19.51 0.13 22.24
CA ARG A 24 -19.25 -0.07 20.81
C ARG A 24 -18.00 0.68 20.33
N LEU A 25 -17.67 1.83 20.91
CA LEU A 25 -16.40 2.54 20.61
C LEU A 25 -15.17 1.81 21.18
N ALA A 26 -15.29 1.17 22.35
CA ALA A 26 -14.19 0.39 22.92
C ALA A 26 -13.94 -0.91 22.13
N ALA A 27 -15.00 -1.54 21.61
CA ALA A 27 -14.89 -2.74 20.78
C ALA A 27 -14.27 -2.48 19.40
N SER A 28 -14.43 -1.28 18.82
CA SER A 28 -13.78 -0.92 17.56
C SER A 28 -12.29 -0.56 17.73
N ALA A 29 -11.89 -0.09 18.91
CA ALA A 29 -10.48 0.15 19.23
C ALA A 29 -9.68 -1.16 19.41
N GLY A 30 -10.34 -2.23 19.88
CA GLY A 30 -9.74 -3.58 20.01
C GLY A 30 -9.68 -4.38 18.71
N ALA A 31 -10.37 -3.92 17.65
CA ALA A 31 -10.34 -4.49 16.31
C ALA A 31 -9.27 -3.82 15.42
N ALA A 32 -8.20 -3.29 16.00
CA ALA A 32 -6.90 -3.32 15.34
C ALA A 32 -6.54 -4.81 15.15
N ALA A 33 -7.15 -5.41 14.13
CA ALA A 33 -6.91 -6.78 13.70
C ALA A 33 -5.40 -7.02 13.73
N ARG A 34 -5.01 -8.21 14.19
CA ARG A 34 -3.65 -8.74 14.17
C ARG A 34 -3.09 -8.67 12.74
N ARG A 35 -2.66 -7.48 12.30
CA ARG A 35 -2.00 -7.32 11.01
C ARG A 35 -0.64 -7.97 11.19
N ALA A 36 -0.35 -8.96 10.36
CA ALA A 36 1.00 -9.49 10.26
C ALA A 36 1.96 -8.30 10.08
N PRO A 37 3.12 -8.30 10.76
CA PRO A 37 4.10 -7.23 10.55
C PRO A 37 4.45 -7.14 9.06
N PRO A 38 4.79 -5.94 8.56
CA PRO A 38 5.22 -5.81 7.19
C PRO A 38 6.40 -6.76 6.92
N PRO A 39 6.44 -7.40 5.75
CA PRO A 39 7.56 -8.22 5.33
C PRO A 39 8.84 -7.37 5.26
N THR A 40 9.99 -8.00 5.41
CA THR A 40 11.27 -7.34 5.20
C THR A 40 11.42 -6.97 3.72
N PRO A 41 11.66 -5.69 3.39
CA PRO A 41 11.97 -5.28 2.02
C PRO A 41 13.12 -6.08 1.41
N VAL A 42 13.01 -6.40 0.13
CA VAL A 42 14.08 -7.01 -0.64
C VAL A 42 15.00 -5.94 -1.23
N GLY A 43 16.30 -6.10 -1.01
CA GLY A 43 17.33 -5.17 -1.49
C GLY A 43 17.49 -3.94 -0.60
N ALA A 44 18.05 -2.88 -1.17
CA ALA A 44 18.26 -1.60 -0.50
C ALA A 44 17.58 -0.47 -1.29
N MET A 45 17.11 0.56 -0.59
CA MET A 45 16.58 1.77 -1.22
C MET A 45 17.72 2.54 -1.90
N PRO A 46 17.70 2.71 -3.24
CA PRO A 46 18.70 3.51 -3.93
C PRO A 46 18.60 4.98 -3.53
N ALA A 47 19.73 5.68 -3.61
CA ALA A 47 19.75 7.12 -3.43
C ALA A 47 18.98 7.81 -4.57
N ARG A 48 18.35 8.93 -4.24
CA ARG A 48 17.77 9.84 -5.23
C ARG A 48 18.71 11.00 -5.47
N ASP A 49 18.66 11.54 -6.67
CA ASP A 49 19.31 12.79 -6.99
C ASP A 49 18.60 13.97 -6.32
N LYS A 50 19.20 15.16 -6.40
CA LYS A 50 18.71 16.37 -5.70
C LYS A 50 17.30 16.79 -6.11
N ASP A 51 16.87 16.41 -7.31
CA ASP A 51 15.54 16.63 -7.87
C ASP A 51 14.52 15.54 -7.44
N GLY A 52 14.95 14.58 -6.63
CA GLY A 52 14.16 13.45 -6.15
C GLY A 52 13.91 12.38 -7.21
N ALA A 53 14.57 12.41 -8.36
CA ALA A 53 14.58 11.32 -9.34
C ALA A 53 15.62 10.26 -8.99
N PHE A 54 15.51 9.10 -9.64
CA PHE A 54 16.58 8.11 -9.64
C PHE A 54 17.47 8.33 -10.85
N ALA A 55 18.78 8.14 -10.65
CA ALA A 55 19.77 8.33 -11.72
C ALA A 55 19.54 7.36 -12.89
N THR A 56 19.07 6.15 -12.61
CA THR A 56 18.85 5.12 -13.64
C THR A 56 17.48 4.44 -13.52
N LYS A 57 17.05 3.83 -14.63
CA LYS A 57 15.88 2.93 -14.64
C LYS A 57 16.03 1.79 -13.61
N ALA A 58 17.24 1.23 -13.50
CA ALA A 58 17.52 0.12 -12.60
C ALA A 58 17.31 0.54 -11.14
N ASP A 59 17.74 1.74 -10.76
CA ASP A 59 17.53 2.29 -9.43
C ASP A 59 16.04 2.55 -9.15
N ALA A 60 15.30 3.08 -10.12
CA ALA A 60 13.85 3.22 -9.98
C ALA A 60 13.15 1.86 -9.77
N CYS A 61 13.56 0.84 -10.53
CA CYS A 61 13.03 -0.52 -10.36
C CYS A 61 13.40 -1.15 -9.01
N ALA A 62 14.64 -0.98 -8.55
CA ALA A 62 15.08 -1.45 -7.24
C ALA A 62 14.33 -0.75 -6.10
N ALA A 63 14.09 0.56 -6.22
CA ALA A 63 13.28 1.32 -5.27
C ALA A 63 11.83 0.80 -5.21
N CYS A 64 11.21 0.55 -6.36
CA CYS A 64 9.87 -0.04 -6.41
C CYS A 64 9.83 -1.41 -5.73
N LYS A 65 10.80 -2.28 -6.02
CA LYS A 65 10.91 -3.60 -5.39
C LYS A 65 11.07 -3.49 -3.88
N TYR A 66 11.96 -2.63 -3.39
CA TYR A 66 12.14 -2.40 -1.96
C TYR A 66 10.82 -1.98 -1.28
N VAL A 67 10.14 -0.97 -1.84
CA VAL A 67 8.90 -0.45 -1.24
C VAL A 67 7.77 -1.49 -1.31
N ALA A 68 7.60 -2.13 -2.46
CA ALA A 68 6.50 -3.05 -2.67
C ALA A 68 6.66 -4.35 -1.89
N THR A 69 7.87 -4.90 -1.83
CA THR A 69 8.16 -6.12 -1.04
C THR A 69 8.18 -5.86 0.46
N GLY A 70 8.27 -4.61 0.90
CA GLY A 70 8.14 -4.21 2.31
C GLY A 70 6.70 -4.07 2.81
N SER A 71 5.69 -4.31 1.98
CA SER A 71 4.29 -4.13 2.33
C SER A 71 3.46 -5.27 1.77
N CYS A 72 2.69 -5.97 2.61
CA CYS A 72 1.84 -7.06 2.10
C CYS A 72 0.71 -6.60 1.19
N ALA A 73 0.26 -5.36 1.31
CA ALA A 73 -0.69 -4.80 0.35
C ALA A 73 -0.02 -4.64 -1.02
N MET A 74 1.14 -3.99 -1.05
CA MET A 74 1.84 -3.74 -2.31
C MET A 74 2.44 -5.01 -2.90
N TYR A 75 2.99 -5.91 -2.10
CA TYR A 75 3.54 -7.17 -2.58
C TYR A 75 2.52 -7.99 -3.38
N LYS A 76 1.23 -7.94 -2.98
CA LYS A 76 0.15 -8.65 -3.65
C LYS A 76 -0.41 -7.92 -4.87
N THR A 77 -0.33 -6.59 -4.92
CA THR A 77 -1.02 -5.79 -5.96
C THR A 77 -0.09 -5.06 -6.91
N CYS A 78 1.18 -4.93 -6.57
CA CYS A 78 2.11 -4.08 -7.28
C CYS A 78 2.84 -4.81 -8.39
N THR A 79 2.76 -4.26 -9.59
CA THR A 79 3.64 -4.59 -10.70
C THR A 79 4.54 -3.38 -10.94
N CYS A 80 5.85 -3.55 -10.78
CA CYS A 80 6.77 -2.43 -10.89
C CYS A 80 7.02 -2.01 -12.34
N TYR A 81 6.80 -0.72 -12.59
CA TYR A 81 7.20 -0.04 -13.82
C TYR A 81 8.14 1.11 -13.51
N ALA A 82 9.02 1.44 -14.44
CA ALA A 82 9.88 2.61 -14.38
C ALA A 82 9.68 3.47 -15.63
N ALA A 83 9.69 4.78 -15.45
CA ALA A 83 9.51 5.74 -16.54
C ALA A 83 10.52 6.86 -16.40
N ASN A 84 11.10 7.27 -17.53
CA ASN A 84 11.89 8.48 -17.57
C ASN A 84 10.93 9.66 -17.77
N ALA A 85 10.72 10.43 -16.70
CA ALA A 85 9.85 11.60 -16.67
C ALA A 85 10.53 12.87 -17.21
N PHE A 86 11.50 12.71 -18.12
CA PHE A 86 12.11 13.83 -18.83
C PHE A 86 11.14 14.34 -19.90
N PHE A 87 10.70 15.60 -19.75
CA PHE A 87 9.84 16.27 -20.70
C PHE A 87 10.57 17.43 -21.35
N LYS A 88 10.57 17.49 -22.68
CA LYS A 88 11.04 18.66 -23.42
C LYS A 88 10.04 19.79 -23.22
N THR A 89 10.51 20.96 -22.79
CA THR A 89 9.67 22.15 -22.69
C THR A 89 9.75 22.92 -24.01
N ALA A 90 8.62 23.16 -24.65
CA ALA A 90 8.57 23.92 -25.91
C ALA A 90 9.13 25.34 -25.71
N GLY A 91 10.08 25.73 -26.55
CA GLY A 91 10.68 27.08 -26.52
C GLY A 91 11.82 27.28 -25.52
N LEU A 92 12.21 26.24 -24.76
CA LEU A 92 13.41 26.26 -23.91
C LEU A 92 14.50 25.34 -24.48
N PRO A 93 15.79 25.66 -24.24
CA PRO A 93 16.90 24.76 -24.54
C PRO A 93 16.66 23.39 -23.88
N GLU A 94 17.09 22.32 -24.53
CA GLU A 94 17.00 20.98 -23.95
C GLU A 94 17.79 20.95 -22.62
N PRO A 95 17.17 20.52 -21.51
CA PRO A 95 17.89 20.34 -20.27
C PRO A 95 19.01 19.33 -20.50
N THR A 96 20.20 19.63 -19.97
CA THR A 96 21.37 18.74 -20.07
C THR A 96 21.19 17.45 -19.28
N ASP A 97 20.28 17.44 -18.31
CA ASP A 97 19.90 16.26 -17.55
C ASP A 97 18.75 15.54 -18.24
N GLY A 98 19.08 14.45 -18.93
CA GLY A 98 18.12 13.59 -19.63
C GLY A 98 17.54 12.46 -18.77
N SER A 99 17.91 12.37 -17.49
CA SER A 99 17.57 11.24 -16.63
C SER A 99 16.66 11.66 -15.49
N ASN A 100 15.34 11.44 -15.64
CA ASN A 100 14.38 11.69 -14.57
C ASN A 100 13.60 10.42 -14.23
N TRP A 101 14.29 9.37 -13.78
CA TRP A 101 13.63 8.08 -13.57
C TRP A 101 12.75 8.09 -12.33
N LYS A 102 11.51 7.64 -12.49
CA LYS A 102 10.52 7.41 -11.44
C LYS A 102 9.97 6.00 -11.60
N TRP A 103 9.35 5.48 -10.54
CA TRP A 103 8.67 4.20 -10.59
C TRP A 103 7.18 4.35 -10.29
N ALA A 104 6.41 3.39 -10.79
CA ALA A 104 4.99 3.28 -10.57
C ALA A 104 4.61 1.83 -10.28
N CYS A 105 3.45 1.69 -9.64
CA CYS A 105 2.88 0.43 -9.19
C CYS A 105 1.70 0.05 -10.08
N GLY A 106 1.98 -0.17 -11.37
CA GLY A 106 0.98 -0.31 -12.42
C GLY A 106 1.43 0.36 -13.72
N ASN A 107 0.65 0.10 -14.78
CA ASN A 107 0.93 0.58 -16.14
C ASN A 107 0.02 1.73 -16.57
N GLU A 108 -0.38 2.59 -15.63
CA GLU A 108 -1.32 3.69 -15.91
C GLU A 108 -0.74 4.76 -16.84
N GLY A 109 0.60 4.83 -16.94
CA GLY A 109 1.31 5.71 -17.87
C GLY A 109 1.47 5.18 -19.29
N GLY A 110 0.91 4.00 -19.61
CA GLY A 110 0.95 3.41 -20.94
C GLY A 110 2.37 3.11 -21.44
N ASP A 111 2.60 3.22 -22.75
CA ASP A 111 3.84 2.77 -23.41
C ASP A 111 5.12 3.48 -22.94
N LYS A 112 5.01 4.57 -22.19
CA LYS A 112 6.16 5.27 -21.58
C LYS A 112 6.67 4.57 -20.33
N TYR A 113 5.88 3.66 -19.76
CA TYR A 113 6.23 2.92 -18.56
C TYR A 113 6.84 1.59 -18.98
N GLU A 114 8.07 1.36 -18.54
CA GLU A 114 8.80 0.15 -18.85
C GLU A 114 8.71 -0.84 -17.70
N LEU A 115 8.26 -2.07 -17.99
CA LEU A 115 8.17 -3.12 -16.98
C LEU A 115 9.56 -3.41 -16.39
N CYS A 116 9.63 -3.46 -15.05
CA CYS A 116 10.89 -3.68 -14.34
C CYS A 116 11.32 -5.14 -14.30
N PHE A 117 10.39 -6.05 -14.00
CA PHE A 117 10.69 -7.45 -13.77
C PHE A 117 9.86 -8.31 -14.72
N LYS A 118 10.54 -9.10 -15.56
CA LYS A 118 9.90 -10.10 -16.39
C LYS A 118 9.88 -11.41 -15.59
N VAL A 119 8.69 -11.84 -15.22
CA VAL A 119 8.49 -13.11 -14.50
C VAL A 119 8.31 -14.25 -15.48
N THR A 120 9.05 -15.33 -15.28
CA THR A 120 8.90 -16.55 -16.08
C THR A 120 8.27 -17.62 -15.21
N TRP A 121 7.06 -18.05 -15.56
CA TRP A 121 6.36 -19.14 -14.89
C TRP A 121 6.54 -20.44 -15.66
N SER A 122 6.98 -21.50 -14.99
CA SER A 122 7.01 -22.86 -15.55
C SER A 122 6.53 -23.85 -14.52
N GLU A 123 5.29 -24.31 -14.72
CA GLU A 123 4.63 -25.31 -13.87
C GLU A 123 5.33 -26.68 -13.98
N SER A 124 5.87 -27.01 -15.15
CA SER A 124 6.63 -28.23 -15.40
C SER A 124 8.04 -28.24 -14.80
N GLN A 125 8.63 -27.07 -14.53
CA GLN A 125 9.95 -26.95 -13.89
C GLN A 125 9.89 -26.50 -12.42
N GLN A 126 8.68 -26.40 -11.85
CA GLN A 126 8.44 -25.96 -10.46
C GLN A 126 9.07 -24.59 -10.12
N ILE A 127 9.16 -23.69 -11.10
CA ILE A 127 9.69 -22.34 -10.90
C ILE A 127 8.52 -21.41 -10.58
N TYR A 128 8.38 -21.06 -9.30
CA TYR A 128 7.44 -20.06 -8.82
C TYR A 128 8.21 -18.75 -8.55
N GLN A 129 7.96 -17.71 -9.34
CA GLN A 129 8.56 -16.38 -9.15
C GLN A 129 7.50 -15.35 -8.79
N ASP A 130 7.73 -14.48 -7.81
CA ASP A 130 6.81 -13.39 -7.53
C ASP A 130 6.87 -12.28 -8.60
N SER A 131 5.97 -11.30 -8.52
CA SER A 131 5.90 -10.15 -9.44
C SER A 131 7.19 -9.31 -9.51
N PHE A 132 8.17 -9.59 -8.64
CA PHE A 132 9.47 -8.92 -8.57
C PHE A 132 10.63 -9.82 -9.03
N GLY A 133 10.31 -11.00 -9.58
CA GLY A 133 11.26 -11.96 -10.14
C GLY A 133 11.96 -12.84 -9.11
N ASP A 134 11.57 -12.80 -7.83
CA ASP A 134 12.18 -13.64 -6.79
C ASP A 134 11.48 -14.99 -6.69
N ALA A 135 12.24 -16.06 -6.43
CA ALA A 135 11.66 -17.37 -6.14
C ALA A 135 10.77 -17.31 -4.88
N VAL A 136 9.64 -18.01 -4.92
CA VAL A 136 8.66 -18.06 -3.83
C VAL A 136 8.41 -19.49 -3.41
N ASP A 137 8.39 -19.74 -2.10
CA ASP A 137 7.90 -20.99 -1.52
C ASP A 137 6.40 -20.86 -1.20
N PRO A 138 5.52 -21.64 -1.86
CA PRO A 138 4.09 -21.62 -1.58
C PRO A 138 3.73 -22.01 -0.14
N ASN A 139 4.56 -22.79 0.54
CA ASN A 139 4.31 -23.24 1.91
C ASN A 139 4.74 -22.22 2.97
N SER A 140 5.56 -21.24 2.58
CA SER A 140 6.03 -20.16 3.45
C SER A 140 5.87 -18.81 2.75
N PRO A 141 4.62 -18.35 2.50
CA PRO A 141 4.39 -17.12 1.77
C PRO A 141 4.88 -15.90 2.54
N LYS A 142 5.55 -14.97 1.86
CA LYS A 142 5.99 -13.67 2.43
C LYS A 142 4.82 -12.89 3.06
N CYS A 143 3.62 -13.07 2.52
CA CYS A 143 2.42 -12.38 2.95
C CYS A 143 1.22 -13.34 3.06
N PRO A 144 0.96 -13.91 4.26
CA PRO A 144 -0.19 -14.77 4.48
C PRO A 144 -1.52 -14.03 4.24
N VAL A 145 -2.58 -14.80 4.01
CA VAL A 145 -3.96 -14.31 3.83
C VAL A 145 -4.67 -14.14 5.16
#